data_AF-A0A382U6T7-F1
#
_entry.id   AF-A0A382U6T7-F1
#
_cell.length_a   1.000
_cell.length_b   1.000
_cell.length_c   1.000
_cell.angle_alpha   90.00
_cell.angle_beta   90.00
_cell.angle_gamma   90.00
#
_symmetry.space_group_name_H-M   'P 1'
#
loop_
_entity.id
_entity.type
_entity.pdbx_description
1 polymer ?
#
loop_
_entity_poly.entity_id
_entity_poly.type
_entity_poly.pdbx_seq_one_letter_code
_entity_poly.pdbx_strand_id
1 'polypeptide(L)'
;VNVWKKLGRIKATEDYWKRKTIANNYPSVTAIELTNKCNFRCTFCPSFIRKSGYMDIDLLRSILEKTRFSDSLVQLHFHGESLLHPKLGEMISLCKEF
;
A
#
# COMPACT_ATOMS: atom_id res chain seq x y z
N VAL A 1 -1.82 21.99 -1.50
CA VAL A 1 -1.14 20.79 -2.06
C VAL A 1 0.34 20.92 -1.77
N ASN A 2 0.94 19.95 -1.07
CA ASN A 2 2.33 20.03 -0.63
C ASN A 2 3.26 20.12 -1.87
N VAL A 3 4.10 21.16 -1.95
CA VAL A 3 4.97 21.42 -3.12
C VAL A 3 5.88 20.21 -3.41
N TRP A 4 6.29 19.51 -2.35
CA TRP A 4 7.08 18.28 -2.40
C TRP A 4 6.39 17.12 -3.13
N LYS A 5 5.06 16.93 -2.96
CA LYS A 5 4.26 15.94 -3.71
C LYS A 5 4.31 16.19 -5.22
N LYS A 6 4.29 17.46 -5.65
CA LYS A 6 4.32 17.83 -7.08
C LYS A 6 5.72 17.59 -7.66
N LEU A 7 6.77 17.95 -6.93
CA LEU A 7 8.17 17.80 -7.34
C LEU A 7 8.60 16.32 -7.44
N GLY A 8 8.22 15.48 -6.47
CA GLY A 8 8.54 14.05 -6.49
C GLY A 8 7.92 13.31 -7.69
N ARG A 9 6.68 13.68 -8.06
CA ARG A 9 6.00 13.15 -9.25
C ARG A 9 6.67 13.60 -10.55
N ILE A 10 7.07 14.88 -10.64
CA ILE A 10 7.82 15.41 -11.80
C ILE A 10 9.12 14.62 -12.01
N LYS A 11 9.87 14.34 -10.93
CA LYS A 11 11.12 13.57 -11.00
C LYS A 11 10.88 12.12 -11.47
N ALA A 12 9.84 11.46 -10.97
CA ALA A 12 9.48 10.12 -11.43
C ALA A 12 9.11 10.10 -12.93
N THR A 13 8.37 11.12 -13.39
CA THR A 13 8.05 11.30 -14.81
C THR A 13 9.31 11.54 -15.64
N GLU A 14 10.23 12.38 -15.17
CA GLU A 14 11.51 12.63 -15.84
C GLU A 14 12.37 11.37 -15.95
N ASP A 15 12.48 10.58 -14.88
CA ASP A 15 13.21 9.31 -14.87
C ASP A 15 12.64 8.33 -15.89
N TYR A 16 11.31 8.26 -15.99
CA TYR A 16 10.62 7.47 -17.01
C TYR A 16 10.96 7.93 -18.43
N TRP A 17 10.84 9.24 -18.71
CA TRP A 17 11.15 9.81 -20.03
C TRP A 17 12.61 9.62 -20.43
N LYS A 18 13.53 9.71 -19.45
CA LYS A 18 14.97 9.48 -19.64
C LYS A 18 15.35 7.99 -19.66
N ARG A 19 14.37 7.07 -19.55
CA ARG A 19 14.58 5.61 -19.52
C ARG A 19 15.63 5.18 -18.51
N LYS A 20 15.67 5.84 -17.35
CA LYS A 20 16.58 5.41 -16.29
C LYS A 20 16.15 4.02 -15.81
N THR A 21 17.12 3.13 -15.69
CA THR A 21 16.90 1.75 -15.20
C THR A 21 17.07 1.64 -13.68
N ILE A 22 17.53 2.72 -13.03
CA ILE A 22 17.71 2.80 -11.58
C ILE A 22 16.66 3.77 -11.02
N ALA A 23 15.79 3.25 -10.15
CA ALA A 23 14.81 4.06 -9.44
C ALA A 23 15.48 4.90 -8.35
N ASN A 24 15.34 6.23 -8.41
CA ASN A 24 15.94 7.17 -7.45
C ASN A 24 14.91 7.89 -6.58
N ASN A 25 13.71 7.32 -6.47
CA ASN A 25 12.53 7.93 -5.86
C ASN A 25 11.79 6.89 -5.01
N TYR A 26 11.07 7.34 -3.98
CA TYR A 26 10.17 6.47 -3.22
C TYR A 26 8.92 6.12 -4.03
N PRO A 27 8.25 4.98 -3.72
CA PRO A 27 6.98 4.63 -4.35
C PRO A 27 5.93 5.72 -4.19
N SER A 28 5.25 6.08 -5.26
CA SER A 28 4.12 7.03 -5.22
C SER A 28 2.83 6.39 -4.69
N VAL A 29 2.75 5.07 -4.75
CA VAL A 29 1.65 4.24 -4.24
C VAL A 29 2.26 3.08 -3.48
N THR A 30 1.74 2.79 -2.30
CA THR A 30 2.10 1.63 -1.48
C THR A 30 0.85 0.83 -1.18
N ALA A 31 0.73 -0.34 -1.80
CA ALA A 31 -0.35 -1.28 -1.52
C ALA A 31 0.03 -2.18 -0.33
N ILE A 32 -0.84 -2.23 0.67
CA ILE A 32 -0.67 -3.03 1.89
C ILE A 32 -1.89 -3.96 2.01
N GLU A 33 -1.64 -5.27 1.98
CA GLU A 33 -2.68 -6.27 2.14
C GLU A 33 -3.01 -6.49 3.62
N LEU A 34 -4.14 -5.98 4.08
CA LEU A 34 -4.59 -6.19 5.47
C LEU A 34 -5.09 -7.61 5.72
N THR A 35 -5.66 -8.25 4.70
CA THR A 35 -6.18 -9.61 4.78
C THR A 35 -6.22 -10.23 3.41
N ASN A 36 -6.04 -11.55 3.38
CA ASN A 36 -6.22 -12.35 2.18
C ASN A 36 -7.51 -13.15 2.16
N LYS A 37 -8.38 -12.95 3.16
CA LYS A 37 -9.72 -13.49 3.16
C LYS A 37 -10.55 -12.73 2.15
N CYS A 38 -11.33 -13.45 1.37
CA CYS A 38 -12.29 -12.86 0.43
C CYS A 38 -13.60 -13.65 0.51
N ASN A 39 -14.73 -12.95 0.52
CA ASN A 39 -16.07 -13.53 0.48
C ASN A 39 -16.56 -13.75 -0.96
N PHE A 40 -15.72 -13.46 -1.97
CA PHE A 40 -16.01 -13.65 -3.39
C PHE A 40 -15.16 -14.78 -3.98
N ARG A 41 -15.61 -15.35 -5.10
CA ARG A 41 -14.90 -16.37 -5.88
C ARG A 41 -14.83 -15.98 -7.36
N CYS A 42 -14.18 -14.86 -7.64
CA CYS A 42 -14.07 -14.33 -9.00
C CYS A 42 -13.32 -15.32 -9.91
N THR A 43 -13.83 -15.55 -11.12
CA THR A 43 -13.26 -16.51 -12.10
C THR A 43 -11.86 -16.13 -12.59
N PHE A 44 -11.50 -14.85 -12.50
CA PHE A 44 -10.19 -14.32 -12.88
C PHE A 44 -9.23 -14.19 -11.68
N CYS A 45 -9.68 -14.44 -10.45
CA CYS A 45 -8.81 -14.34 -9.28
C CYS A 45 -7.93 -15.61 -9.19
N PRO A 46 -6.60 -15.48 -9.04
CA PRO A 46 -5.74 -16.65 -8.95
C PRO A 46 -5.99 -17.42 -7.64
N SER A 47 -5.77 -18.74 -7.69
CA SER A 47 -5.82 -19.59 -6.49
C SER A 47 -4.55 -19.41 -5.66
N PHE A 48 -4.71 -19.19 -4.36
CA PHE A 48 -3.59 -19.04 -3.43
C PHE A 48 -3.47 -20.25 -2.49
N ILE A 49 -2.25 -20.75 -2.32
CA ILE A 49 -1.90 -21.81 -1.34
C ILE A 49 -1.43 -21.25 0.02
N ARG A 50 -1.40 -19.92 0.17
CA ARG A 50 -0.88 -19.25 1.36
C ARG A 50 -1.89 -19.31 2.52
N LYS A 51 -1.36 -19.36 3.75
CA LYS A 51 -2.18 -19.36 4.98
C LYS A 51 -3.07 -18.12 5.02
N SER A 52 -4.35 -18.32 5.33
CA SER A 52 -5.28 -17.21 5.46
C SER A 52 -5.13 -16.49 6.81
N GLY A 53 -5.26 -15.17 6.82
CA GLY A 53 -5.07 -14.37 8.04
C GLY A 53 -5.44 -12.91 7.91
N TYR A 54 -5.43 -12.25 9.07
CA TYR A 54 -5.57 -10.81 9.24
C TYR A 54 -4.20 -10.25 9.67
N MET A 55 -3.82 -9.10 9.13
CA MET A 55 -2.59 -8.40 9.48
C MET A 55 -2.68 -7.91 10.93
N ASP A 56 -1.58 -8.04 11.65
CA ASP A 56 -1.46 -7.48 12.98
C ASP A 56 -1.25 -5.95 12.91
N ILE A 57 -1.86 -5.20 13.84
CA ILE A 57 -1.78 -3.73 13.84
C ILE A 57 -0.37 -3.22 14.12
N ASP A 58 0.41 -3.94 14.92
CA ASP A 58 1.79 -3.59 15.22
C ASP A 58 2.69 -3.86 14.02
N LEU A 59 2.34 -4.86 13.19
CA LEU A 59 2.99 -5.06 11.90
C LEU A 59 2.71 -3.88 10.96
N LEU A 60 1.45 -3.41 10.87
CA LEU A 60 1.12 -2.23 10.08
C LEU A 60 1.88 -1.00 10.59
N ARG A 61 1.92 -0.77 11.90
CA ARG A 61 2.69 0.32 12.52
C ARG A 61 4.17 0.23 12.15
N SER A 62 4.78 -0.94 12.28
CA SER A 62 6.19 -1.12 11.91
C SER A 62 6.43 -0.86 10.42
N ILE A 63 5.49 -1.18 9.53
CA ILE A 63 5.58 -0.87 8.10
C ILE A 63 5.51 0.66 7.91
N LEU A 64 4.54 1.31 8.58
CA LEU A 64 4.30 2.75 8.57
C LEU A 64 5.52 3.56 9.03
N GLU A 65 6.16 3.14 10.12
CA GLU A 65 7.36 3.79 10.67
C GLU A 65 8.60 3.61 9.80
N LYS A 66 8.80 2.41 9.22
CA LYS A 66 10.00 2.08 8.45
C LYS A 66 9.97 2.61 7.03
N THR A 67 8.78 2.85 6.48
CA THR A 67 8.64 3.33 5.11
C THR A 67 8.38 4.84 5.15
N ARG A 68 9.14 5.59 4.35
CA ARG A 68 9.00 7.05 4.28
C ARG A 68 7.78 7.42 3.43
N PHE A 69 6.58 7.41 4.03
CA PHE A 69 5.30 7.67 3.34
C PHE A 69 5.04 9.13 2.98
N SER A 70 5.99 10.05 3.23
CA SER A 70 5.75 11.49 3.25
C SER A 70 5.00 12.04 2.03
N ASP A 71 5.02 11.33 0.89
CA ASP A 71 4.35 11.70 -0.34
C ASP A 71 3.58 10.58 -1.08
N SER A 72 3.35 9.41 -0.46
CA SER A 72 2.75 8.23 -1.12
C SER A 72 1.25 8.04 -0.82
N LEU A 73 0.50 7.52 -1.78
CA LEU A 73 -0.86 7.00 -1.56
C LEU A 73 -0.77 5.61 -0.92
N VAL A 74 -1.33 5.45 0.28
CA VAL A 74 -1.47 4.13 0.90
C VAL A 74 -2.78 3.49 0.46
N GLN A 75 -2.69 2.30 -0.11
CA GLN A 75 -3.83 1.49 -0.54
C GLN A 75 -3.94 0.27 0.34
N LEU A 76 -5.06 0.13 1.06
CA LEU A 76 -5.31 -0.99 1.95
C LEU A 76 -6.08 -2.07 1.19
N HIS A 77 -5.47 -2.70 0.18
CA HIS A 77 -6.05 -3.81 -0.58
C HIS A 77 -4.96 -4.61 -1.31
N PHE A 78 -5.26 -5.87 -1.63
CA PHE A 78 -4.51 -6.65 -2.61
C PHE A 78 -5.33 -7.86 -3.10
N HIS A 79 -5.09 -9.06 -2.57
CA HIS A 79 -5.76 -10.30 -2.98
C HIS A 79 -6.75 -10.84 -1.92
N GLY A 80 -7.32 -9.93 -1.12
CA GLY A 80 -8.44 -10.20 -0.22
C GLY A 80 -9.42 -9.03 -0.21
N GLU A 81 -10.44 -9.13 0.64
CA GLU A 81 -11.43 -8.09 0.88
C GLU A 81 -11.15 -7.40 2.22
N SER A 82 -10.64 -6.19 2.16
CA SER A 82 -10.22 -5.41 3.34
C SER A 82 -11.35 -5.12 4.30
N LEU A 83 -12.60 -5.02 3.82
CA LEU A 83 -13.79 -4.84 4.66
C LEU A 83 -14.03 -6.03 5.60
N LEU A 84 -13.42 -7.19 5.37
CA LEU A 84 -13.49 -8.34 6.27
C LEU A 84 -12.53 -8.24 7.47
N HIS A 85 -11.61 -7.26 7.49
CA HIS A 85 -10.67 -7.10 8.59
C HIS A 85 -11.37 -6.52 9.83
N PRO A 86 -11.40 -7.22 10.98
CA PRO A 86 -12.20 -6.80 12.14
C PRO A 86 -11.75 -5.45 12.72
N LYS A 87 -10.48 -5.09 12.53
CA LYS A 87 -9.89 -3.82 12.96
C LYS A 87 -9.68 -2.80 11.83
N LEU A 88 -10.39 -2.90 10.70
CA LEU A 88 -10.15 -2.02 9.55
C LEU A 88 -10.17 -0.53 9.92
N GLY A 89 -11.12 -0.11 10.77
CA GLY A 89 -11.22 1.27 11.23
C GLY A 89 -9.96 1.75 11.96
N GLU A 90 -9.42 0.92 12.86
CA GLU A 90 -8.15 1.20 13.57
C GLU A 90 -6.97 1.30 12.59
N MET A 91 -6.91 0.38 11.60
CA MET A 91 -5.86 0.40 10.57
C MET A 91 -5.89 1.68 9.73
N ILE A 92 -7.08 2.15 9.34
CA ILE A 92 -7.25 3.40 8.59
C ILE A 92 -6.85 4.61 9.44
N SER A 93 -7.25 4.64 10.71
CA SER A 93 -6.85 5.70 11.63
C SER A 93 -5.33 5.75 11.80
N LEU A 94 -4.70 4.59 12.01
CA LEU A 94 -3.24 4.49 12.09
C LEU A 94 -2.57 5.02 10.82
N CYS A 95 -3.04 4.66 9.62
CA CYS A 95 -2.50 5.22 8.38
C CYS A 95 -2.64 6.74 8.24
N LYS A 96 -3.59 7.38 8.92
CA LYS A 96 -3.76 8.85 8.89
C LYS A 96 -2.84 9.59 9.85
N GLU A 97 -2.26 8.89 10.82
CA GLU A 97 -1.29 9.45 11.77
C GLU A 97 0.11 9.60 11.17
N PHE A 98 0.40 8.89 10.06
CA PHE A 98 1.67 8.90 9.33
C PHE A 98 1.57 9.67 8.00
#